data_AF-A0A8X6TMV9-F1
#
_entry.id   AF-A0A8X6TMV9-F1
#
_cell.length_a   1.000
_cell.length_b   1.000
_cell.length_c   1.000
_cell.angle_alpha   90.00
_cell.angle_beta   90.00
_cell.angle_gamma   90.00
#
_symmetry.space_group_name_H-M   'P 1'
#
loop_
_entity.id
_entity.type
_entity.pdbx_description
1 polymer ?
#
loop_
_entity_poly.entity_id
_entity_poly.type
_entity_poly.pdbx_seq_one_letter_code
_entity_poly.pdbx_strand_id
1 'polypeptide(L)'
;MNAESHKKDLELAFRRLSDHGIVVNSQKCMFGQSELKVLDLLISPLPEKVQYLVEYPLPTHEQELRRFLTMFNFYRRFLKGAVEKQASLHDLVKNKMKNDKTLIA
;
A
#
# COMPACT_ATOMS: atom_id res chain seq x y z
N MET A 1 -26.88 -3.63 -7.56
CA MET A 1 -27.28 -2.29 -7.05
C MET A 1 -27.94 -1.55 -8.20
N ASN A 2 -29.13 -0.97 -8.01
CA ASN A 2 -29.75 -0.11 -9.02
C ASN A 2 -29.41 1.36 -8.73
N ALA A 3 -29.52 2.24 -9.73
CA ALA A 3 -29.10 3.64 -9.62
C ALA A 3 -29.85 4.40 -8.51
N GLU A 4 -31.14 4.10 -8.33
CA GLU A 4 -31.99 4.72 -7.31
C GLU A 4 -31.55 4.39 -5.88
N SER A 5 -31.21 3.12 -5.60
CA SER A 5 -30.65 2.74 -4.29
C SER A 5 -29.30 3.42 -4.05
N HIS A 6 -28.43 3.45 -5.06
CA HIS A 6 -27.11 4.07 -4.94
C HIS A 6 -27.21 5.57 -4.61
N LYS A 7 -28.15 6.28 -5.24
CA LYS A 7 -28.40 7.69 -4.95
C LYS A 7 -28.82 7.91 -3.49
N LYS A 8 -29.73 7.09 -2.97
CA LYS A 8 -30.16 7.15 -1.56
C LYS A 8 -29.01 6.90 -0.58
N ASP A 9 -28.15 5.94 -0.90
CA ASP A 9 -26.97 5.64 -0.07
C ASP A 9 -25.97 6.81 -0.06
N LEU A 10 -25.73 7.44 -1.21
CA LEU A 10 -24.88 8.63 -1.31
C LEU A 10 -25.47 9.82 -0.53
N GLU A 11 -26.76 10.07 -0.62
CA GLU A 11 -27.44 11.12 0.16
C GLU A 11 -27.26 10.91 1.67
N LEU A 12 -27.43 9.66 2.14
CA LEU A 12 -27.20 9.31 3.54
C LEU A 12 -25.73 9.50 3.95
N ALA A 13 -24.80 9.07 3.10
CA ALA A 13 -23.36 9.21 3.36
C ALA A 13 -22.95 10.68 3.46
N PHE A 14 -23.34 11.52 2.49
CA PHE A 14 -23.01 12.94 2.52
C PHE A 14 -23.64 13.68 3.68
N ARG A 15 -24.87 13.32 4.06
CA ARG A 15 -25.51 13.88 5.26
C ARG A 15 -24.65 13.60 6.50
N ARG A 16 -24.27 12.34 6.72
CA ARG A 16 -23.43 11.96 7.88
C ARG A 16 -22.07 12.67 7.88
N LEU A 17 -21.43 12.77 6.71
CA LEU A 17 -20.15 13.48 6.60
C LEU A 17 -20.31 14.97 6.94
N SER A 18 -21.36 15.61 6.44
CA SER A 18 -21.70 17.00 6.74
C SER A 18 -21.98 17.20 8.22
N ASP A 19 -22.75 16.31 8.86
CA ASP A 19 -23.09 16.38 10.29
C ASP A 19 -21.83 16.35 11.19
N HIS A 20 -20.74 15.76 10.70
CA HIS A 20 -19.45 15.68 11.41
C HIS A 20 -18.41 16.68 10.88
N GLY A 21 -18.80 17.63 10.01
CA GLY A 21 -17.89 18.65 9.47
C GLY A 21 -16.82 18.12 8.52
N ILE A 22 -17.02 16.93 7.92
CA ILE A 22 -16.08 16.33 6.97
C ILE A 22 -16.40 16.84 5.56
N VAL A 23 -15.45 17.54 4.95
CA VAL A 23 -15.57 18.04 3.57
C VAL A 23 -14.97 17.04 2.58
N VAL A 24 -15.77 16.66 1.58
CA VAL A 24 -15.36 15.76 0.51
C VAL A 24 -14.66 16.54 -0.61
N ASN A 25 -13.49 16.07 -1.05
CA ASN A 25 -12.82 16.63 -2.23
C ASN A 25 -13.49 16.09 -3.51
N SER A 26 -14.37 16.89 -4.11
CA SER A 26 -15.12 16.52 -5.31
C SER A 26 -14.24 16.16 -6.50
N GLN A 27 -13.05 16.75 -6.64
CA GLN A 27 -12.11 16.43 -7.73
C GLN A 27 -11.53 15.01 -7.62
N LYS A 28 -11.55 14.42 -6.43
CA LYS A 28 -11.04 13.06 -6.19
C LYS A 28 -12.14 12.01 -6.11
N CYS A 29 -13.40 12.38 -6.30
CA CYS A 29 -14.53 11.48 -6.17
C CYS A 29 -15.06 11.01 -7.52
N MET A 30 -15.41 9.74 -7.58
CA MET A 30 -16.07 9.10 -8.72
C MET A 30 -17.32 8.39 -8.22
N PHE A 31 -18.47 8.68 -8.82
CA PHE A 31 -19.78 8.12 -8.42
C PHE A 31 -20.43 7.43 -9.60
N GLY A 32 -21.30 6.44 -9.32
CA GLY A 32 -22.10 5.76 -10.34
C GLY A 32 -21.30 5.03 -11.42
N GLN A 33 -20.03 4.71 -11.16
CA GLN A 33 -19.19 3.96 -12.10
C GLN A 33 -19.50 2.47 -12.02
N SER A 34 -19.44 1.77 -13.15
CA SER A 34 -19.54 0.30 -13.19
C SER A 34 -18.34 -0.38 -12.53
N GLU A 35 -17.18 0.28 -12.58
CA GLU A 35 -15.93 -0.20 -11.99
C GLU A 35 -15.19 0.96 -11.32
N LEU A 36 -14.60 0.71 -10.15
CA LEU A 36 -13.83 1.69 -9.39
C LEU A 36 -12.55 1.06 -8.87
N LYS A 37 -11.44 1.78 -9.03
CA LYS A 37 -10.18 1.44 -8.38
C LYS A 37 -10.24 1.90 -6.93
N VAL A 38 -10.73 1.04 -6.04
CA VAL A 38 -10.76 1.29 -4.60
C VAL A 38 -9.47 0.76 -3.99
N LEU A 39 -8.68 1.67 -3.41
CA LEU A 39 -7.51 1.42 -2.54
C LEU A 39 -6.87 0.04 -2.78
N ASP A 40 -5.91 -0.08 -3.72
CA ASP A 40 -4.87 -1.11 -3.97
C ASP A 40 -4.88 -2.48 -3.22
N LEU A 41 -6.00 -2.98 -2.71
CA LEU A 41 -6.01 -3.87 -1.54
C LEU A 41 -6.92 -5.08 -1.68
N LEU A 42 -7.96 -5.09 -2.52
CA LEU A 42 -8.92 -6.20 -2.41
C LEU A 42 -8.69 -7.43 -3.29
N ILE A 43 -7.90 -7.42 -4.37
CA ILE A 43 -7.70 -8.66 -5.14
C ILE A 43 -6.26 -8.89 -5.66
N SER A 44 -5.45 -7.87 -5.95
CA SER A 44 -4.12 -8.09 -6.53
C SER A 44 -3.20 -6.88 -6.36
N PRO A 45 -1.88 -7.09 -6.23
CA PRO A 45 -0.93 -5.99 -6.23
C PRO A 45 -0.92 -5.30 -7.61
N LEU A 46 -0.88 -3.97 -7.62
CA LEU A 46 -0.82 -3.22 -8.88
C LEU A 46 0.48 -3.50 -9.63
N PRO A 47 0.42 -3.79 -10.95
CA PRO A 47 1.62 -4.06 -11.74
C PRO A 47 2.69 -2.98 -11.63
N GLU A 48 2.30 -1.70 -11.69
CA GLU A 48 3.20 -0.55 -11.52
C GLU A 48 3.95 -0.59 -10.19
N LYS A 49 3.24 -0.94 -9.10
CA LYS A 49 3.83 -1.00 -7.77
C LYS A 49 4.75 -2.20 -7.56
N VAL A 50 4.43 -3.32 -8.20
CA VAL A 50 5.30 -4.51 -8.23
C VAL A 50 6.56 -4.20 -9.05
N GLN A 51 6.42 -3.50 -10.18
CA GLN A 51 7.55 -3.11 -11.03
C GLN A 51 8.56 -2.27 -10.26
N TYR A 52 8.12 -1.31 -9.43
CA TYR A 52 9.03 -0.56 -8.54
C TYR A 52 9.82 -1.43 -7.57
N LEU A 53 9.30 -2.58 -7.13
CA LEU A 53 10.05 -3.51 -6.28
C LEU A 53 11.03 -4.36 -7.07
N VAL A 54 10.68 -4.72 -8.31
CA VAL A 54 11.54 -5.49 -9.22
C VAL A 54 12.73 -4.66 -9.69
N GLU A 55 12.49 -3.39 -10.00
CA GLU A 55 13.51 -2.44 -10.47
C GLU A 55 14.26 -1.75 -9.32
N TYR A 56 13.94 -2.07 -8.06
CA TYR A 56 14.61 -1.47 -6.93
C TYR A 56 16.11 -1.79 -6.99
N PRO A 57 17.00 -0.79 -6.93
CA PRO A 57 18.44 -1.01 -7.04
C PRO A 57 18.91 -1.92 -5.91
N LEU A 58 19.89 -2.78 -6.20
CA LEU A 58 20.46 -3.69 -5.20
C LEU A 58 20.94 -2.87 -3.99
N PRO A 59 20.39 -3.09 -2.77
CA PRO A 59 20.82 -2.36 -1.60
C PRO A 59 22.29 -2.64 -1.30
N THR A 60 23.09 -1.58 -1.22
CA THR A 60 24.51 -1.67 -0.86
C THR A 60 24.75 -1.32 0.59
N HIS A 61 23.83 -0.55 1.17
CA HIS A 61 23.86 -0.13 2.56
C HIS A 61 22.64 -0.65 3.30
N GLU A 62 22.84 -0.91 4.59
CA GLU A 62 21.79 -1.35 5.49
C GLU A 62 20.52 -0.46 5.46
N GLN A 63 20.69 0.87 5.42
CA GLN A 63 19.56 1.80 5.36
C GLN A 63 18.68 1.58 4.12
N GLU A 64 19.31 1.29 2.97
CA GLU A 64 18.62 0.99 1.72
C GLU A 64 17.86 -0.33 1.82
N LEU A 65 18.45 -1.33 2.48
CA LEU A 65 17.82 -2.62 2.73
C LEU A 65 16.61 -2.49 3.67
N ARG A 66 16.70 -1.69 4.75
CA ARG A 66 15.55 -1.41 5.62
C ARG A 66 14.41 -0.75 4.85
N ARG A 67 14.72 0.22 3.98
CA ARG A 67 13.73 0.90 3.14
C ARG A 67 13.06 -0.10 2.20
N PHE A 68 13.84 -0.95 1.53
CA PHE A 68 13.33 -2.02 0.68
C PHE A 68 12.39 -2.96 1.45
N LEU A 69 12.83 -3.51 2.59
CA LEU A 69 12.03 -4.43 3.41
C LEU A 69 10.72 -3.78 3.90
N THR A 70 10.74 -2.49 4.22
CA THR A 70 9.53 -1.76 4.63
C THR A 70 8.52 -1.66 3.49
N MET A 71 8.97 -1.37 2.27
CA MET A 71 8.10 -1.33 1.10
C MET A 71 7.58 -2.73 0.74
N PHE A 72 8.45 -3.75 0.79
CA PHE A 72 8.12 -5.14 0.50
C PHE A 72 7.07 -5.70 1.47
N ASN A 73 7.09 -5.26 2.75
CA ASN A 73 6.14 -5.71 3.77
C ASN A 73 4.68 -5.48 3.39
N PHE A 74 4.36 -4.45 2.58
CA PHE A 74 3.01 -4.24 2.06
C PHE A 74 2.51 -5.44 1.25
N TYR A 75 3.41 -6.08 0.49
CA TYR A 75 3.12 -7.17 -0.44
C TYR A 75 3.23 -8.57 0.17
N ARG A 76 3.70 -8.69 1.41
CA ARG A 76 3.90 -9.99 2.08
C ARG A 76 2.65 -10.87 2.06
N ARG A 77 1.45 -10.27 2.09
CA ARG A 77 0.15 -10.97 2.07
C ARG A 77 -0.13 -11.70 0.75
N PHE A 78 0.54 -11.31 -0.33
CA PHE A 78 0.37 -11.89 -1.67
C PHE A 78 1.41 -12.97 -1.99
N LEU A 79 2.39 -13.20 -1.10
CA LEU A 79 3.53 -14.09 -1.35
C LEU A 79 3.50 -15.29 -0.40
N LYS A 80 3.47 -16.50 -0.97
CA LYS A 80 3.63 -17.72 -0.19
C LYS A 80 5.05 -17.81 0.36
N GLY A 81 5.14 -18.03 1.68
CA GLY A 81 6.42 -18.15 2.39
C GLY A 81 7.22 -16.85 2.46
N ALA A 82 6.55 -15.71 2.56
CA ALA A 82 7.19 -14.40 2.54
C ALA A 82 8.17 -14.18 3.71
N VAL A 83 7.92 -14.81 4.86
CA VAL A 83 8.75 -14.69 6.07
C VAL A 83 10.07 -15.42 5.86
N GLU A 84 10.00 -16.67 5.41
CA GLU A 84 11.16 -17.53 5.17
C GLU A 84 12.07 -16.93 4.09
N LYS A 85 11.48 -16.37 3.02
CA LYS A 85 12.20 -15.72 1.93
C LYS A 85 12.93 -14.44 2.34
N GLN A 86 12.46 -13.76 3.39
CA GLN A 86 13.06 -12.52 3.89
C GLN A 86 13.97 -12.74 5.11
N ALA A 87 14.02 -13.96 5.68
CA ALA A 87 14.70 -14.21 6.94
C ALA A 87 16.17 -13.79 6.89
N SER A 88 16.90 -14.22 5.86
CA SER A 88 18.30 -13.86 5.65
C SER A 88 18.50 -12.35 5.50
N LEU A 89 17.55 -11.65 4.86
CA LEU A 89 17.62 -10.19 4.71
C LEU A 89 17.36 -9.47 6.03
N HIS A 90 16.42 -9.94 6.86
CA HIS A 90 16.17 -9.37 8.18
C HIS A 90 17.33 -9.58 9.14
N ASP A 91 18.07 -10.68 9.01
CA ASP A 91 19.26 -10.92 9.83
C ASP A 91 20.37 -9.89 9.56
N LEU A 92 20.50 -9.40 8.32
CA LEU A 92 21.46 -8.36 7.94
C LEU A 92 21.15 -6.99 8.60
N VAL A 93 19.93 -6.77 9.07
CA VAL A 93 19.47 -5.51 9.71
C VAL A 93 19.16 -5.63 11.20
N LYS A 94 19.15 -6.84 11.77
CA LYS A 94 18.60 -7.12 13.12
C LYS A 94 19.33 -6.42 14.27
N ASN A 95 20.62 -6.14 14.13
CA ASN A 95 21.49 -5.65 15.22
C ASN A 95 22.20 -4.33 14.90
N LYS A 96 21.67 -3.56 13.95
CA LYS A 96 22.32 -2.34 13.47
C LYS A 96 21.58 -1.08 13.95
N MET A 97 22.33 -0.02 14.22
CA MET A 97 21.73 1.22 14.75
C MET A 97 20.88 1.93 13.68
N LYS A 98 19.91 2.73 14.13
CA LYS A 98 19.11 3.57 13.23
C LYS A 98 20.05 4.61 12.59
N ASN A 99 20.20 4.56 11.26
CA ASN A 99 21.16 5.33 10.43
C ASN A 99 22.60 4.79 10.39
N ASP A 100 22.80 3.51 10.70
CA ASP A 100 24.09 2.85 10.48
C ASP A 100 24.36 2.71 8.97
N LYS A 101 25.56 3.14 8.56
CA LYS A 101 26.03 3.17 7.16
C LYS A 101 26.79 1.90 6.79
N THR A 102 26.58 0.82 7.53
CA THR A 102 27.27 -0.44 7.26
C THR A 102 26.97 -0.91 5.84
N LEU A 103 28.04 -1.22 5.10
CA LEU A 103 27.97 -1.93 3.83
C LEU A 103 27.47 -3.35 4.05
N ILE A 104 26.54 -3.78 3.22
CA ILE A 104 25.93 -5.11 3.23
C ILE A 104 26.25 -5.92 1.97
N ALA A 105 27.07 -5.36 1.08
CA ALA A 105 27.57 -5.96 -0.16
C ALA A 105 29.03 -6.41 0.00
#